data_AF-A0A7W0J3V6-F1
#
_entry.id   AF-A0A7W0J3V6-F1
#
_cell.length_a   1.000
_cell.length_b   1.000
_cell.length_c   1.000
_cell.angle_alpha   90.00
_cell.angle_beta   90.00
_cell.angle_gamma   90.00
#
_symmetry.space_group_name_H-M   'P 1'
#
loop_
_entity.id
_entity.type
_entity.pdbx_description
1 polymer ?
#
loop_
_entity_poly.entity_id
_entity_poly.type
_entity_poly.pdbx_seq_one_letter_code
_entity_poly.pdbx_strand_id
1 'polypeptide(L)'
;MSGTQIIATIGPPTVKKLSELAAAGMSGARINSSHGSTAQHIEIINLTRKIKSRTFIIYDIKGPKIRLGDIPFPLHLKTGQRLILRTGMSEKDGWPFTEDFSDGIPVAFAEFHKFVKKGDRLLLDDGLIGMKVEKVRGREIFCEVLYGDILRSRKGINHPDTVVDFPYTVEGDIPLIAFAIKYGVDYIADSFQRSAADVMELRGRLRGTGIKIIYKIENPEGVKNFNAILKKTDAVMIARGDLGVELDPWEIPELQKRMIEKCRRAGRPVITATQMLESMIDDPRPSRSDVSDIANAIYDGTDAVMLLGETSAGKYPVRCVEMMRKIIQKTESTPRYKKLHKISARL
;
A
#
# COMPACT_ATOMS: atom_id res chain seq x y z
N MET A 1 24.28 1.32 -17.03
CA MET A 1 22.86 0.91 -16.92
C MET A 1 22.21 1.78 -15.86
N SER A 2 20.91 2.02 -15.99
CA SER A 2 20.13 2.75 -15.00
C SER A 2 20.18 2.03 -13.64
N GLY A 3 20.34 2.75 -12.55
CA GLY A 3 20.38 2.17 -11.19
C GLY A 3 19.00 1.88 -10.62
N THR A 4 18.05 2.78 -10.87
CA THR A 4 16.67 2.69 -10.35
C THR A 4 15.85 1.66 -11.12
N GLN A 5 15.17 0.77 -10.39
CA GLN A 5 14.31 -0.27 -10.94
C GLN A 5 12.84 0.19 -11.10
N ILE A 6 12.12 -0.44 -12.03
CA ILE A 6 10.70 -0.16 -12.27
C ILE A 6 9.89 -1.39 -11.84
N ILE A 7 8.99 -1.20 -10.88
CA ILE A 7 8.02 -2.22 -10.47
C ILE A 7 6.67 -1.86 -11.10
N ALA A 8 6.03 -2.81 -11.78
CA ALA A 8 4.70 -2.60 -12.35
C ALA A 8 3.70 -3.56 -11.69
N THR A 9 2.56 -3.01 -11.26
CA THR A 9 1.43 -3.83 -10.80
C THR A 9 0.72 -4.44 -12.00
N ILE A 10 0.56 -5.76 -11.98
CA ILE A 10 -0.04 -6.51 -13.08
C ILE A 10 -1.52 -6.75 -12.77
N GLY A 11 -2.38 -6.18 -13.61
CA GLY A 11 -3.82 -6.43 -13.59
C GLY A 11 -4.32 -7.07 -14.89
N PRO A 12 -5.64 -7.32 -15.00
CA PRO A 12 -6.27 -7.97 -16.16
C PRO A 12 -5.79 -7.47 -17.55
N PRO A 13 -5.74 -6.15 -17.84
CA PRO A 13 -5.32 -5.66 -19.17
C PRO A 13 -3.83 -5.90 -19.46
N THR A 14 -3.02 -6.19 -18.45
CA THR A 14 -1.55 -6.33 -18.59
C THR A 14 -1.03 -7.75 -18.46
N VAL A 15 -1.82 -8.73 -18.02
CA VAL A 15 -1.38 -10.14 -17.93
C VAL A 15 -0.79 -10.60 -19.25
N LYS A 16 -1.48 -10.30 -20.37
CA LYS A 16 -1.04 -10.67 -21.73
C LYS A 16 0.07 -9.78 -22.30
N LYS A 17 0.39 -8.66 -21.65
CA LYS A 17 1.40 -7.67 -22.08
C LYS A 17 2.71 -7.75 -21.30
N LEU A 18 2.90 -8.77 -20.46
CA LEU A 18 4.08 -8.91 -19.59
C LEU A 18 5.42 -8.83 -20.34
N SER A 19 5.53 -9.47 -21.50
CA SER A 19 6.73 -9.40 -22.35
C SER A 19 6.98 -7.99 -22.89
N GLU A 20 5.93 -7.26 -23.27
CA GLU A 20 6.02 -5.86 -23.72
C GLU A 20 6.45 -4.94 -22.58
N LEU A 21 5.88 -5.13 -21.37
CA LEU A 21 6.27 -4.38 -20.17
C LEU A 21 7.75 -4.61 -19.81
N ALA A 22 8.21 -5.86 -19.88
CA ALA A 22 9.62 -6.19 -19.65
C ALA A 22 10.53 -5.54 -20.71
N ALA A 23 10.15 -5.58 -21.99
CA ALA A 23 10.89 -4.90 -23.06
C ALA A 23 10.95 -3.37 -22.85
N ALA A 24 9.86 -2.77 -22.36
CA ALA A 24 9.80 -1.34 -22.03
C ALA A 24 10.72 -0.97 -20.84
N GLY A 25 11.05 -1.90 -19.95
CA GLY A 25 11.99 -1.69 -18.84
C GLY A 25 11.49 -2.13 -17.46
N MET A 26 10.35 -2.83 -17.37
CA MET A 26 9.88 -3.39 -16.11
C MET A 26 10.91 -4.37 -15.53
N SER A 27 11.28 -4.13 -14.26
CA SER A 27 12.24 -4.93 -13.49
C SER A 27 11.54 -5.89 -12.51
N GLY A 28 10.36 -5.53 -12.02
CA GLY A 28 9.57 -6.35 -11.10
C GLY A 28 8.07 -6.35 -11.43
N ALA A 29 7.43 -7.51 -11.30
CA ALA A 29 5.99 -7.69 -11.43
C ALA A 29 5.36 -7.78 -10.04
N ARG A 30 4.49 -6.82 -9.70
CA ARG A 30 3.70 -6.83 -8.47
C ARG A 30 2.33 -7.45 -8.72
N ILE A 31 1.93 -8.39 -7.89
CA ILE A 31 0.59 -8.97 -7.83
C ILE A 31 -0.08 -8.47 -6.55
N ASN A 32 -1.19 -7.75 -6.67
CA ASN A 32 -1.97 -7.29 -5.52
C ASN A 32 -3.04 -8.33 -5.19
N SER A 33 -2.87 -9.05 -4.08
CA SER A 33 -3.80 -10.10 -3.63
C SER A 33 -5.20 -9.59 -3.24
N SER A 34 -5.38 -8.26 -3.18
CA SER A 34 -6.68 -7.64 -2.96
C SER A 34 -7.66 -7.82 -4.12
N HIS A 35 -7.14 -8.11 -5.31
CA HIS A 35 -7.90 -8.25 -6.54
C HIS A 35 -7.43 -9.48 -7.31
N GLY A 36 -8.20 -9.88 -8.32
CA GLY A 36 -7.87 -11.03 -9.16
C GLY A 36 -8.19 -12.36 -8.50
N SER A 37 -8.22 -13.41 -9.32
CA SER A 37 -8.41 -14.78 -8.86
C SER A 37 -7.08 -15.49 -8.68
N THR A 38 -7.07 -16.55 -7.86
CA THR A 38 -5.90 -17.43 -7.71
C THR A 38 -5.37 -17.93 -9.07
N ALA A 39 -6.26 -18.29 -10.00
CA ALA A 39 -5.89 -18.73 -11.34
C ALA A 39 -5.14 -17.63 -12.12
N GLN A 40 -5.61 -16.39 -12.02
CA GLN A 40 -4.95 -15.25 -12.64
C GLN A 40 -3.55 -14.99 -12.03
N HIS A 41 -3.41 -15.11 -10.70
CA HIS A 41 -2.10 -14.94 -10.04
C HIS A 41 -1.09 -15.99 -10.51
N ILE A 42 -1.53 -17.25 -10.64
CA ILE A 42 -0.69 -18.35 -11.17
C ILE A 42 -0.25 -18.04 -12.60
N GLU A 43 -1.16 -17.56 -13.44
CA GLU A 43 -0.84 -17.17 -14.82
C GLU A 43 0.22 -16.07 -14.85
N ILE A 44 0.06 -15.01 -14.05
CA ILE A 44 1.04 -13.91 -13.97
C ILE A 44 2.42 -14.44 -13.55
N ILE A 45 2.49 -15.30 -12.54
CA ILE A 45 3.75 -15.89 -12.07
C ILE A 45 4.41 -16.70 -13.21
N ASN A 46 3.66 -17.60 -13.83
CA ASN A 46 4.16 -18.47 -14.90
C ASN A 46 4.65 -17.67 -16.11
N LEU A 47 3.91 -16.64 -16.52
CA LEU A 47 4.30 -15.76 -17.62
C LEU A 47 5.53 -14.93 -17.26
N THR A 48 5.61 -14.40 -16.04
CA THR A 48 6.77 -13.62 -15.58
C THR A 48 8.04 -14.45 -15.57
N ARG A 49 7.97 -15.71 -15.14
CA ARG A 49 9.12 -16.64 -15.14
C ARG A 49 9.61 -17.01 -16.55
N LYS A 50 8.80 -16.83 -17.59
CA LYS A 50 9.20 -17.05 -19.00
C LYS A 50 9.97 -15.86 -19.60
N ILE A 51 9.98 -14.71 -18.93
CA ILE A 51 10.69 -13.52 -19.41
C ILE A 51 12.20 -13.74 -19.25
N LYS A 52 12.98 -13.46 -20.31
CA LYS A 52 14.45 -13.68 -20.31
C LYS A 52 15.21 -12.76 -19.36
N SER A 53 14.72 -11.54 -19.14
CA SER A 53 15.23 -10.67 -18.07
C SER A 53 14.86 -11.28 -16.72
N ARG A 54 15.77 -11.24 -15.72
CA ARG A 54 15.48 -11.68 -14.35
C ARG A 54 14.48 -10.74 -13.65
N THR A 55 13.24 -10.74 -14.12
CA THR A 55 12.14 -9.99 -13.54
C THR A 55 11.71 -10.67 -12.25
N PHE A 56 11.78 -9.94 -11.14
CA PHE A 56 11.37 -10.46 -9.83
C PHE A 56 9.86 -10.29 -9.62
N ILE A 57 9.29 -11.12 -8.75
CA ILE A 57 7.86 -11.14 -8.44
C ILE A 57 7.65 -10.68 -7.00
N ILE A 58 6.80 -9.68 -6.82
CA ILE A 58 6.31 -9.21 -5.52
C ILE A 58 4.86 -9.68 -5.37
N TYR A 59 4.57 -10.45 -4.33
CA TYR A 59 3.21 -10.76 -3.92
C TYR A 59 2.81 -9.84 -2.77
N ASP A 60 1.89 -8.91 -3.02
CA ASP A 60 1.43 -7.91 -2.05
C ASP A 60 0.19 -8.43 -1.33
N ILE A 61 0.32 -8.69 -0.03
CA ILE A 61 -0.74 -9.25 0.81
C ILE A 61 -1.56 -8.13 1.47
N LYS A 62 -2.84 -8.39 1.73
CA LYS A 62 -3.80 -7.40 2.21
C LYS A 62 -3.40 -6.79 3.55
N GLY A 63 -2.86 -7.62 4.44
CA GLY A 63 -2.59 -7.21 5.81
C GLY A 63 -3.87 -6.87 6.58
N PRO A 64 -3.71 -6.48 7.85
CA PRO A 64 -4.83 -6.22 8.72
C PRO A 64 -5.38 -4.80 8.52
N LYS A 65 -6.38 -4.64 7.64
CA LYS A 65 -7.14 -3.40 7.45
C LYS A 65 -8.53 -3.53 8.08
N ILE A 66 -8.86 -2.63 9.02
CA ILE A 66 -10.21 -2.56 9.58
C ILE A 66 -11.18 -2.11 8.48
N ARG A 67 -12.35 -2.74 8.43
CA ARG A 67 -13.38 -2.47 7.43
C ARG A 67 -14.73 -2.29 8.09
N LEU A 68 -15.62 -1.63 7.38
CA LEU A 68 -17.04 -1.66 7.68
C LEU A 68 -17.66 -3.01 7.29
N GLY A 69 -18.85 -3.25 7.80
CA GLY A 69 -19.68 -4.37 7.38
C GLY A 69 -20.55 -4.05 6.16
N ASP A 70 -21.59 -4.86 5.99
CA ASP A 70 -22.60 -4.68 4.96
C ASP A 70 -23.69 -3.71 5.43
N ILE A 71 -24.00 -2.75 4.56
CA ILE A 71 -25.07 -1.76 4.74
C ILE A 71 -26.16 -1.98 3.69
N PRO A 72 -27.43 -1.61 3.98
CA PRO A 72 -28.56 -1.97 3.12
C PRO A 72 -28.54 -1.25 1.76
N PHE A 73 -28.00 -0.02 1.71
CA PHE A 73 -27.82 0.75 0.49
C PHE A 73 -26.72 1.80 0.68
N PRO A 74 -26.12 2.34 -0.41
CA PRO A 74 -25.14 3.41 -0.30
C PRO A 74 -25.69 4.63 0.45
N LEU A 75 -24.92 5.17 1.39
CA LEU A 75 -25.34 6.26 2.27
C LEU A 75 -24.59 7.54 1.92
N HIS A 76 -25.32 8.59 1.53
CA HIS A 76 -24.74 9.91 1.31
C HIS A 76 -24.51 10.63 2.65
N LEU A 77 -23.25 10.86 2.99
CA LEU A 77 -22.88 11.55 4.22
C LEU A 77 -22.62 13.04 3.97
N LYS A 78 -23.18 13.90 4.82
CA LYS A 78 -22.98 15.36 4.77
C LYS A 78 -22.18 15.85 5.97
N THR A 79 -21.38 16.89 5.79
CA THR A 79 -20.68 17.57 6.90
C THR A 79 -21.65 17.96 8.02
N GLY A 80 -21.23 17.74 9.28
CA GLY A 80 -22.01 17.97 10.49
C GLY A 80 -23.04 16.87 10.80
N GLN A 81 -23.25 15.90 9.91
CA GLN A 81 -24.15 14.77 10.17
C GLN A 81 -23.58 13.90 11.29
N ARG A 82 -24.46 13.47 12.20
CA ARG A 82 -24.12 12.49 13.24
C ARG A 82 -24.56 11.09 12.84
N LEU A 83 -23.71 10.11 13.11
CA LEU A 83 -24.03 8.70 12.96
C LEU A 83 -23.29 7.86 14.00
N ILE A 84 -23.69 6.61 14.10
CA ILE A 84 -23.14 5.62 15.01
C ILE A 84 -22.43 4.57 14.18
N LEU A 85 -21.15 4.32 14.48
CA LEU A 85 -20.50 3.07 14.10
C LEU A 85 -20.71 2.07 15.23
N ARG A 86 -21.06 0.82 14.92
CA ARG A 86 -21.34 -0.22 15.91
C ARG A 86 -20.49 -1.45 15.65
N THR A 87 -19.84 -1.94 16.70
CA THR A 87 -18.98 -3.12 16.64
C THR A 87 -19.68 -4.36 17.18
N GLY A 88 -19.24 -5.56 16.76
CA GLY A 88 -19.69 -6.82 17.32
C GLY A 88 -21.17 -7.10 17.07
N MET A 89 -21.62 -6.72 15.88
CA MET A 89 -22.95 -7.05 15.32
C MET A 89 -22.93 -8.49 14.78
N SER A 90 -24.12 -9.06 14.55
CA SER A 90 -24.26 -10.37 13.91
C SER A 90 -23.68 -10.36 12.50
N GLU A 91 -23.13 -11.50 12.09
CA GLU A 91 -22.54 -11.68 10.76
C GLU A 91 -23.49 -12.42 9.81
N LYS A 92 -23.40 -12.06 8.53
CA LYS A 92 -23.98 -12.75 7.40
C LYS A 92 -22.89 -12.95 6.36
N ASP A 93 -22.69 -14.19 5.91
CA ASP A 93 -21.65 -14.55 4.95
C ASP A 93 -20.23 -14.10 5.39
N GLY A 94 -19.96 -14.15 6.70
CA GLY A 94 -18.67 -13.77 7.29
C GLY A 94 -18.41 -12.26 7.39
N TRP A 95 -19.45 -11.43 7.26
CA TRP A 95 -19.37 -9.97 7.45
C TRP A 95 -20.44 -9.49 8.42
N PRO A 96 -20.15 -8.60 9.37
CA PRO A 96 -21.20 -7.98 10.15
C PRO A 96 -22.08 -7.14 9.23
N PHE A 97 -23.37 -7.08 9.52
CA PHE A 97 -24.32 -6.39 8.65
C PHE A 97 -25.38 -5.65 9.45
N THR A 98 -26.00 -4.68 8.79
CA THR A 98 -27.26 -4.09 9.23
C THR A 98 -28.27 -4.05 8.10
N GLU A 99 -29.56 -4.18 8.42
CA GLU A 99 -30.66 -3.93 7.49
C GLU A 99 -31.20 -2.50 7.60
N ASP A 100 -30.92 -1.82 8.71
CA ASP A 100 -31.38 -0.46 9.00
C ASP A 100 -30.28 0.36 9.70
N PHE A 101 -30.11 1.62 9.30
CA PHE A 101 -29.06 2.48 9.87
C PHE A 101 -29.31 2.90 11.32
N SER A 102 -30.52 2.74 11.86
CA SER A 102 -30.84 2.95 13.27
C SER A 102 -30.08 2.00 14.20
N ASP A 103 -29.65 0.83 13.70
CA ASP A 103 -28.76 -0.08 14.39
C ASP A 103 -27.28 0.35 14.34
N GLY A 104 -26.97 1.45 13.66
CA GLY A 104 -25.61 1.90 13.41
C GLY A 104 -24.93 1.15 12.27
N ILE A 105 -23.81 1.71 11.83
CA ILE A 105 -23.03 1.17 10.72
C ILE A 105 -22.07 0.11 11.27
N PRO A 106 -22.10 -1.13 10.76
CA PRO A 106 -21.28 -2.20 11.31
C PRO A 106 -19.79 -1.99 11.06
N VAL A 107 -18.97 -2.34 12.06
CA VAL A 107 -17.51 -2.41 11.96
C VAL A 107 -17.06 -3.86 12.08
N ALA A 108 -16.26 -4.33 11.13
CA ALA A 108 -15.77 -5.70 11.02
C ALA A 108 -14.92 -6.13 12.22
N PHE A 109 -14.13 -5.22 12.78
CA PHE A 109 -13.36 -5.53 13.98
C PHE A 109 -14.23 -5.36 15.23
N ALA A 110 -14.66 -6.50 15.80
CA ALA A 110 -15.62 -6.56 16.90
C ALA A 110 -15.19 -5.79 18.17
N GLU A 111 -13.89 -5.59 18.37
CA GLU A 111 -13.34 -4.91 19.53
C GLU A 111 -12.89 -3.47 19.26
N PHE A 112 -13.13 -2.93 18.06
CA PHE A 112 -12.62 -1.61 17.66
C PHE A 112 -13.02 -0.47 18.61
N HIS A 113 -14.23 -0.54 19.19
CA HIS A 113 -14.75 0.42 20.17
C HIS A 113 -13.89 0.54 21.43
N LYS A 114 -13.07 -0.47 21.75
CA LYS A 114 -12.16 -0.45 22.92
C LYS A 114 -10.93 0.44 22.71
N PHE A 115 -10.60 0.74 21.46
CA PHE A 115 -9.37 1.45 21.11
C PHE A 115 -9.61 2.92 20.81
N VAL A 116 -10.75 3.25 20.23
CA VAL A 116 -11.10 4.64 19.87
C VAL A 116 -11.55 5.44 21.09
N LYS A 117 -11.23 6.74 21.09
CA LYS A 117 -11.64 7.69 22.15
C LYS A 117 -12.19 8.97 21.55
N LYS A 118 -12.85 9.77 22.41
CA LYS A 118 -13.33 11.10 22.03
C LYS A 118 -12.20 11.94 21.44
N GLY A 119 -12.46 12.53 20.28
CA GLY A 119 -11.51 13.39 19.57
C GLY A 119 -10.78 12.69 18.43
N ASP A 120 -10.69 11.35 18.43
CA ASP A 120 -10.01 10.59 17.38
C ASP A 120 -10.70 10.80 16.03
N ARG A 121 -9.88 10.90 14.98
CA ARG A 121 -10.34 10.90 13.59
C ARG A 121 -10.51 9.47 13.09
N LEU A 122 -11.57 9.24 12.33
CA LEU A 122 -11.80 8.02 11.57
C LEU A 122 -11.98 8.40 10.10
N LEU A 123 -11.19 7.80 9.24
CA LEU A 123 -11.14 8.12 7.82
C LEU A 123 -11.63 6.90 7.05
N LEU A 124 -12.74 7.03 6.33
CA LEU A 124 -13.37 5.93 5.60
C LEU A 124 -13.11 6.07 4.10
N ASP A 125 -13.10 4.92 3.43
CA ASP A 125 -12.97 4.81 1.98
C ASP A 125 -11.73 5.57 1.44
N ASP A 126 -10.56 5.17 1.95
CA ASP A 126 -9.26 5.76 1.59
C ASP A 126 -9.21 7.29 1.80
N GLY A 127 -9.86 7.75 2.87
CA GLY A 127 -9.83 9.13 3.32
C GLY A 127 -10.87 10.05 2.68
N LEU A 128 -11.73 9.55 1.78
CA LEU A 128 -12.80 10.34 1.13
C LEU A 128 -13.87 10.81 2.12
N ILE A 129 -14.04 10.09 3.23
CA ILE A 129 -15.00 10.44 4.28
C ILE A 129 -14.24 10.61 5.58
N GLY A 130 -14.31 11.81 6.16
CA GLY A 130 -13.67 12.13 7.43
C GLY A 130 -14.71 12.22 8.54
N MET A 131 -14.43 11.56 9.65
CA MET A 131 -15.28 11.57 10.84
C MET A 131 -14.47 11.87 12.09
N LYS A 132 -15.12 12.42 13.10
CA LYS A 132 -14.56 12.64 14.44
C LYS A 132 -15.40 11.96 15.49
N VAL A 133 -14.77 11.19 16.37
CA VAL A 133 -15.44 10.52 17.49
C VAL A 133 -15.87 11.56 18.52
N GLU A 134 -17.17 11.70 18.75
CA GLU A 134 -17.73 12.54 19.80
C GLU A 134 -17.71 11.84 21.16
N LYS A 135 -18.03 10.55 21.20
CA LYS A 135 -18.01 9.69 22.40
C LYS A 135 -18.13 8.20 22.04
N VAL A 136 -17.81 7.34 22.99
CA VAL A 136 -18.03 5.88 22.90
C VAL A 136 -18.93 5.46 24.07
N ARG A 137 -19.95 4.64 23.80
CA ARG A 137 -20.84 4.05 24.82
C ARG A 137 -21.03 2.56 24.53
N GLY A 138 -20.46 1.70 25.36
CA GLY A 138 -20.49 0.26 25.10
C GLY A 138 -19.84 -0.05 23.75
N ARG A 139 -20.60 -0.63 22.82
CA ARG A 139 -20.16 -0.98 21.46
C ARG A 139 -20.50 0.07 20.39
N GLU A 140 -21.04 1.21 20.81
CA GLU A 140 -21.45 2.31 19.94
C GLU A 140 -20.40 3.42 19.95
N ILE A 141 -19.93 3.80 18.77
CA ILE A 141 -18.99 4.89 18.55
C ILE A 141 -19.79 6.01 17.86
N PHE A 142 -20.05 7.08 18.61
CA PHE A 142 -20.80 8.23 18.11
C PHE A 142 -19.83 9.17 17.41
N CYS A 143 -20.14 9.52 16.16
CA CYS A 143 -19.26 10.30 15.33
C CYS A 143 -20.01 11.44 14.63
N GLU A 144 -19.28 12.54 14.42
CA GLU A 144 -19.66 13.65 13.56
C GLU A 144 -18.89 13.55 12.23
N VAL A 145 -19.57 13.72 11.10
CA VAL A 145 -18.94 13.78 9.78
C VAL A 145 -18.28 15.15 9.61
N LEU A 146 -16.97 15.16 9.41
CA LEU A 146 -16.20 16.37 9.09
C LEU A 146 -16.38 16.74 7.61
N TYR A 147 -16.28 15.74 6.74
CA TYR A 147 -16.55 15.83 5.32
C TYR A 147 -16.99 14.45 4.82
N GLY A 148 -17.90 14.42 3.86
CA GLY A 148 -18.58 13.19 3.47
C GLY A 148 -18.63 12.97 1.97
N ASP A 149 -18.90 11.72 1.63
CA ASP A 149 -19.11 11.19 0.28
C ASP A 149 -20.12 10.02 0.41
N ILE A 150 -20.27 9.22 -0.64
CA ILE A 150 -21.11 8.03 -0.67
C ILE A 150 -20.40 6.87 0.03
N LEU A 151 -20.85 6.56 1.24
CA LEU A 151 -20.43 5.38 1.96
C LEU A 151 -21.03 4.11 1.35
N ARG A 152 -20.21 3.07 1.20
CA ARG A 152 -20.61 1.75 0.69
C ARG A 152 -20.15 0.65 1.65
N SER A 153 -20.69 -0.56 1.47
CA SER A 153 -20.29 -1.73 2.27
C SER A 153 -18.79 -2.02 2.18
N ARG A 154 -18.24 -2.57 3.26
CA ARG A 154 -16.88 -3.15 3.33
C ARG A 154 -15.73 -2.20 3.00
N LYS A 155 -15.98 -0.88 3.02
CA LYS A 155 -14.94 0.15 2.88
C LYS A 155 -14.01 0.15 4.10
N GLY A 156 -12.75 0.51 3.86
CA GLY A 156 -11.73 0.55 4.90
C GLY A 156 -11.97 1.65 5.93
N ILE A 157 -11.46 1.44 7.13
CA ILE A 157 -11.38 2.42 8.21
C ILE A 157 -9.90 2.64 8.54
N ASN A 158 -9.42 3.83 8.25
CA ASN A 158 -8.13 4.35 8.68
C ASN A 158 -8.33 5.10 10.02
N HIS A 159 -7.37 4.96 10.93
CA HIS A 159 -7.51 5.40 12.33
C HIS A 159 -6.23 6.10 12.82
N PRO A 160 -5.92 7.29 12.28
CA PRO A 160 -4.62 7.95 12.44
C PRO A 160 -4.25 8.29 13.88
N ASP A 161 -5.26 8.49 14.74
CA ASP A 161 -5.07 8.93 16.12
C ASP A 161 -5.13 7.76 17.14
N THR A 162 -5.39 6.55 16.65
CA THR A 162 -5.64 5.36 17.48
C THR A 162 -4.64 4.24 17.16
N VAL A 163 -4.02 3.68 18.20
CA VAL A 163 -3.27 2.44 18.09
C VAL A 163 -4.22 1.29 18.41
N VAL A 164 -4.42 0.40 17.44
CA VAL A 164 -5.27 -0.78 17.61
C VAL A 164 -4.37 -1.99 17.80
N ASP A 165 -4.59 -2.75 18.86
CA ASP A 165 -3.89 -4.00 19.14
C ASP A 165 -4.74 -5.18 18.66
N PHE A 166 -4.50 -5.60 17.43
CA PHE A 166 -5.07 -6.83 16.84
C PHE A 166 -3.93 -7.74 16.36
N PRO A 167 -4.17 -9.07 16.26
CA PRO A 167 -3.20 -10.00 15.70
C PRO A 167 -2.73 -9.55 14.32
N TYR A 168 -1.42 -9.48 14.14
CA TYR A 168 -0.84 -8.96 12.92
C TYR A 168 -1.12 -9.87 11.71
N THR A 169 -0.77 -11.16 11.77
CA THR A 169 -1.22 -12.11 10.74
C THR A 169 -2.69 -12.43 10.98
N VAL A 170 -3.58 -11.86 10.17
CA VAL A 170 -5.01 -12.21 10.18
C VAL A 170 -5.26 -13.54 9.46
N GLU A 171 -6.33 -14.25 9.82
CA GLU A 171 -6.66 -15.56 9.23
C GLU A 171 -6.73 -15.52 7.70
N GLY A 172 -7.19 -14.41 7.13
CA GLY A 172 -7.28 -14.19 5.69
C GLY A 172 -5.93 -14.14 4.96
N ASP A 173 -4.83 -13.84 5.65
CA ASP A 173 -3.49 -13.76 5.05
C ASP A 173 -2.77 -15.12 5.02
N ILE A 174 -3.16 -16.08 5.87
CA ILE A 174 -2.51 -17.40 5.95
C ILE A 174 -2.56 -18.13 4.59
N PRO A 175 -3.71 -18.22 3.89
CA PRO A 175 -3.76 -18.83 2.56
C PRO A 175 -2.93 -18.07 1.51
N LEU A 176 -2.81 -16.75 1.65
CA LEU A 176 -2.04 -15.89 0.74
C LEU A 176 -0.53 -16.14 0.91
N ILE A 177 -0.06 -16.26 2.15
CA ILE A 177 1.33 -16.62 2.45
C ILE A 177 1.64 -18.03 1.92
N ALA A 178 0.75 -19.01 2.17
CA ALA A 178 0.92 -20.37 1.66
C ALA A 178 0.97 -20.41 0.12
N PHE A 179 0.15 -19.61 -0.55
CA PHE A 179 0.19 -19.44 -2.01
C PHE A 179 1.55 -18.90 -2.47
N ALA A 180 2.03 -17.81 -1.85
CA ALA A 180 3.31 -17.19 -2.19
C ALA A 180 4.49 -18.17 -2.05
N ILE A 181 4.49 -18.98 -0.98
CA ILE A 181 5.47 -20.05 -0.75
C ILE A 181 5.37 -21.12 -1.85
N LYS A 182 4.17 -21.64 -2.09
CA LYS A 182 3.92 -22.73 -3.06
C LYS A 182 4.40 -22.36 -4.46
N TYR A 183 4.20 -21.12 -4.90
CA TYR A 183 4.56 -20.66 -6.24
C TYR A 183 5.91 -19.94 -6.30
N GLY A 184 6.65 -19.88 -5.18
CA GLY A 184 8.03 -19.39 -5.14
C GLY A 184 8.18 -17.95 -5.64
N VAL A 185 7.41 -17.01 -5.10
CA VAL A 185 7.59 -15.57 -5.38
C VAL A 185 8.90 -15.07 -4.79
N ASP A 186 9.45 -13.96 -5.29
CA ASP A 186 10.75 -13.47 -4.80
C ASP A 186 10.62 -12.62 -3.53
N TYR A 187 9.52 -11.87 -3.43
CA TYR A 187 9.19 -11.04 -2.29
C TYR A 187 7.71 -11.17 -1.89
N ILE A 188 7.46 -11.07 -0.59
CA ILE A 188 6.14 -10.70 -0.06
C ILE A 188 6.21 -9.25 0.41
N ALA A 189 5.31 -8.42 -0.11
CA ALA A 189 5.11 -7.06 0.39
C ALA A 189 3.93 -7.07 1.36
N ASP A 190 4.19 -6.58 2.56
CA ASP A 190 3.31 -6.84 3.68
C ASP A 190 2.72 -5.55 4.24
N SER A 191 1.40 -5.45 4.16
CA SER A 191 0.64 -4.24 4.43
C SER A 191 0.38 -4.06 5.92
N PHE A 192 0.31 -2.81 6.36
CA PHE A 192 -0.05 -2.38 7.72
C PHE A 192 0.81 -3.02 8.84
N GLN A 193 2.05 -3.39 8.54
CA GLN A 193 3.05 -3.75 9.53
C GLN A 193 3.33 -2.56 10.46
N ARG A 194 3.30 -2.78 11.77
CA ARG A 194 3.44 -1.76 12.82
C ARG A 194 4.74 -1.89 13.59
N SER A 195 5.27 -3.10 13.70
CA SER A 195 6.36 -3.41 14.62
C SER A 195 7.43 -4.34 14.03
N ALA A 196 8.59 -4.38 14.68
CA ALA A 196 9.62 -5.35 14.35
C ALA A 196 9.19 -6.80 14.67
N ALA A 197 8.24 -6.98 15.59
CA ALA A 197 7.69 -8.29 15.93
C ALA A 197 6.83 -8.83 14.76
N ASP A 198 6.04 -7.97 14.13
CA ASP A 198 5.22 -8.30 12.95
C ASP A 198 6.09 -8.86 11.82
N VAL A 199 7.19 -8.18 11.51
CA VAL A 199 8.17 -8.64 10.51
C VAL A 199 8.78 -9.99 10.90
N MET A 200 9.09 -10.18 12.18
CA MET A 200 9.68 -11.42 12.67
C MET A 200 8.67 -12.59 12.66
N GLU A 201 7.39 -12.32 12.86
CA GLU A 201 6.32 -13.31 12.73
C GLU A 201 6.25 -13.82 11.29
N LEU A 202 6.13 -12.93 10.31
CA LEU A 202 6.15 -13.31 8.89
C LEU A 202 7.47 -14.03 8.53
N ARG A 203 8.60 -13.52 9.01
CA ARG A 203 9.91 -14.16 8.83
C ARG A 203 9.93 -15.60 9.33
N GLY A 204 9.29 -15.86 10.47
CA GLY A 204 9.13 -17.20 11.03
C GLY A 204 8.40 -18.13 10.08
N ARG A 205 7.30 -17.67 9.48
CA ARG A 205 6.49 -18.42 8.50
C ARG A 205 7.23 -18.67 7.19
N LEU A 206 8.15 -17.78 6.80
CA LEU A 206 8.93 -17.88 5.56
C LEU A 206 10.28 -18.61 5.71
N ARG A 207 10.58 -19.16 6.89
CA ARG A 207 11.87 -19.81 7.17
C ARG A 207 12.15 -20.92 6.16
N GLY A 208 13.34 -20.88 5.54
CA GLY A 208 13.80 -21.88 4.56
C GLY A 208 13.27 -21.71 3.14
N THR A 209 12.39 -20.74 2.87
CA THR A 209 11.80 -20.54 1.54
C THR A 209 12.67 -19.67 0.61
N GLY A 210 13.57 -18.85 1.18
CA GLY A 210 14.35 -17.86 0.43
C GLY A 210 13.58 -16.60 0.04
N ILE A 211 12.27 -16.54 0.32
CA ILE A 211 11.41 -15.38 0.05
C ILE A 211 11.78 -14.22 0.96
N LYS A 212 11.93 -13.04 0.37
CA LYS A 212 12.27 -11.81 1.08
C LYS A 212 11.03 -11.02 1.49
N ILE A 213 11.17 -10.18 2.51
CA ILE A 213 10.10 -9.34 3.04
C ILE A 213 10.33 -7.89 2.63
N ILE A 214 9.31 -7.29 2.02
CA ILE A 214 9.20 -5.85 1.82
C ILE A 214 8.25 -5.31 2.88
N TYR A 215 8.78 -4.49 3.78
CA TYR A 215 7.96 -3.76 4.75
C TYR A 215 7.27 -2.60 4.06
N LYS A 216 5.93 -2.56 4.08
CA LYS A 216 5.16 -1.41 3.59
C LYS A 216 4.89 -0.46 4.75
N ILE A 217 5.46 0.74 4.67
CA ILE A 217 5.20 1.79 5.66
C ILE A 217 3.96 2.59 5.23
N GLU A 218 2.88 2.41 6.00
CA GLU A 218 1.51 2.83 5.62
C GLU A 218 0.80 3.58 6.73
N ASN A 219 1.33 3.59 7.96
CA ASN A 219 0.66 4.16 9.13
C ASN A 219 1.64 4.89 10.09
N PRO A 220 1.13 5.67 11.06
CA PRO A 220 1.97 6.49 11.94
C PRO A 220 2.84 5.65 12.87
N GLU A 221 2.34 4.50 13.31
CA GLU A 221 3.07 3.58 14.19
C GLU A 221 4.31 3.00 13.49
N GLY A 222 4.15 2.62 12.23
CA GLY A 222 5.23 2.19 11.35
C GLY A 222 6.32 3.25 11.19
N VAL A 223 5.93 4.50 11.00
CA VAL A 223 6.85 5.65 10.94
C VAL A 223 7.62 5.81 12.26
N LYS A 224 6.91 5.74 13.40
CA LYS A 224 7.53 5.83 14.74
C LYS A 224 8.53 4.69 14.99
N ASN A 225 8.17 3.47 14.60
CA ASN A 225 8.96 2.26 14.84
C ASN A 225 9.96 1.94 13.73
N PHE A 226 10.07 2.79 12.71
CA PHE A 226 10.78 2.54 11.47
C PHE A 226 12.21 2.00 11.66
N ASN A 227 12.98 2.57 12.59
CA ASN A 227 14.36 2.16 12.83
C ASN A 227 14.47 0.71 13.34
N ALA A 228 13.51 0.24 14.13
CA ALA A 228 13.48 -1.13 14.64
C ALA A 228 13.06 -2.10 13.52
N ILE A 229 12.07 -1.71 12.73
CA ILE A 229 11.55 -2.49 11.59
C ILE A 229 12.63 -2.65 10.51
N LEU A 230 13.32 -1.56 10.16
CA LEU A 230 14.37 -1.53 9.15
C LEU A 230 15.48 -2.56 9.40
N LYS A 231 15.78 -2.86 10.67
CA LYS A 231 16.79 -3.86 11.06
C LYS A 231 16.35 -5.30 10.75
N LYS A 232 15.06 -5.56 10.57
CA LYS A 232 14.47 -6.89 10.43
C LYS A 232 13.90 -7.18 9.04
N THR A 233 13.67 -6.14 8.24
CA THR A 233 13.17 -6.27 6.86
C THR A 233 14.30 -6.46 5.84
N ASP A 234 13.97 -6.99 4.65
CA ASP A 234 14.93 -7.07 3.54
C ASP A 234 14.89 -5.83 2.67
N ALA A 235 13.71 -5.23 2.51
CA ALA A 235 13.47 -4.02 1.76
C ALA A 235 12.31 -3.21 2.39
N VAL A 236 12.17 -1.95 1.99
CA VAL A 236 11.12 -1.05 2.44
C VAL A 236 10.34 -0.51 1.23
N MET A 237 9.03 -0.38 1.36
CA MET A 237 8.16 0.30 0.42
C MET A 237 7.46 1.46 1.14
N ILE A 238 7.73 2.68 0.67
CA ILE A 238 7.06 3.90 1.14
C ILE A 238 5.73 4.02 0.38
N ALA A 239 4.65 3.57 1.00
CA ALA A 239 3.31 3.53 0.42
C ALA A 239 2.57 4.84 0.73
N ARG A 240 2.80 5.84 -0.11
CA ARG A 240 2.38 7.24 0.12
C ARG A 240 0.86 7.43 0.08
N GLY A 241 0.13 6.54 -0.61
CA GLY A 241 -1.33 6.52 -0.66
C GLY A 241 -1.91 6.34 0.73
N ASP A 242 -1.69 5.19 1.37
CA ASP A 242 -2.19 4.95 2.73
C ASP A 242 -1.53 5.90 3.75
N LEU A 243 -0.23 6.21 3.63
CA LEU A 243 0.40 7.21 4.51
C LEU A 243 -0.24 8.59 4.42
N GLY A 244 -0.63 9.04 3.22
CA GLY A 244 -1.27 10.34 3.00
C GLY A 244 -2.73 10.38 3.47
N VAL A 245 -3.33 9.22 3.75
CA VAL A 245 -4.60 9.12 4.48
C VAL A 245 -4.33 9.17 5.98
N GLU A 246 -3.33 8.43 6.47
CA GLU A 246 -3.05 8.27 7.90
C GLU A 246 -2.26 9.43 8.54
N LEU A 247 -1.60 10.27 7.75
CA LEU A 247 -0.81 11.42 8.20
C LEU A 247 -1.21 12.65 7.42
N ASP A 248 -0.85 13.82 7.95
CA ASP A 248 -1.10 15.05 7.23
C ASP A 248 -0.25 15.08 5.94
N PRO A 249 -0.83 15.44 4.78
CA PRO A 249 -0.18 15.27 3.48
C PRO A 249 1.12 16.09 3.33
N TRP A 250 1.26 17.20 4.07
CA TRP A 250 2.48 18.02 4.07
C TRP A 250 3.66 17.40 4.83
N GLU A 251 3.43 16.38 5.66
CA GLU A 251 4.49 15.65 6.36
C GLU A 251 5.18 14.61 5.46
N ILE A 252 4.45 14.07 4.48
CA ILE A 252 4.88 12.95 3.63
C ILE A 252 6.18 13.22 2.87
N PRO A 253 6.39 14.39 2.22
CA PRO A 253 7.61 14.62 1.44
C PRO A 253 8.89 14.55 2.28
N GLU A 254 8.88 15.12 3.49
CA GLU A 254 10.04 15.09 4.39
C GLU A 254 10.24 13.69 4.99
N LEU A 255 9.16 13.01 5.38
CA LEU A 255 9.23 11.64 5.87
C LEU A 255 9.81 10.68 4.83
N GLN A 256 9.39 10.78 3.56
CA GLN A 256 9.94 10.00 2.46
C GLN A 256 11.46 10.14 2.38
N LYS A 257 11.97 11.38 2.36
CA LYS A 257 13.41 11.67 2.27
C LYS A 257 14.18 11.02 3.41
N ARG A 258 13.73 11.23 4.65
CA ARG A 258 14.37 10.66 5.84
C ARG A 258 14.36 9.13 5.84
N MET A 259 13.28 8.50 5.37
CA MET A 259 13.18 7.05 5.27
C MET A 259 14.12 6.49 4.20
N ILE A 260 14.17 7.11 3.02
CA ILE A 260 15.12 6.74 1.96
C ILE A 260 16.55 6.85 2.46
N GLU A 261 16.94 7.96 3.09
CA GLU A 261 18.29 8.13 3.65
C GLU A 261 18.67 7.04 4.65
N LYS A 262 17.74 6.69 5.55
CA LYS A 262 17.96 5.63 6.55
C LYS A 262 18.10 4.26 5.89
N CYS A 263 17.26 3.94 4.90
CA CYS A 263 17.38 2.71 4.12
C CYS A 263 18.74 2.60 3.44
N ARG A 264 19.18 3.68 2.77
CA ARG A 264 20.49 3.76 2.12
C ARG A 264 21.64 3.53 3.11
N ARG A 265 21.60 4.20 4.28
CA ARG A 265 22.62 4.01 5.33
C ARG A 265 22.65 2.59 5.88
N ALA A 266 21.50 1.91 5.91
CA ALA A 266 21.38 0.53 6.36
C ALA A 266 21.65 -0.52 5.27
N GLY A 267 21.93 -0.10 4.02
CA GLY A 267 22.09 -1.02 2.89
C GLY A 267 20.81 -1.78 2.56
N ARG A 268 19.63 -1.19 2.83
CA ARG A 268 18.32 -1.79 2.57
C ARG A 268 17.68 -1.14 1.34
N PRO A 269 17.27 -1.92 0.33
CA PRO A 269 16.54 -1.39 -0.81
C PRO A 269 15.27 -0.67 -0.38
N VAL A 270 14.99 0.48 -0.99
CA VAL A 270 13.77 1.26 -0.76
C VAL A 270 13.02 1.52 -2.05
N ILE A 271 11.69 1.41 -1.97
CA ILE A 271 10.75 1.58 -3.08
C ILE A 271 9.87 2.78 -2.75
N THR A 272 9.80 3.76 -3.64
CA THR A 272 8.79 4.83 -3.58
C THR A 272 7.58 4.40 -4.40
N ALA A 273 6.41 4.36 -3.77
CA ALA A 273 5.18 3.81 -4.33
C ALA A 273 4.01 4.79 -4.29
N THR A 274 2.98 4.49 -5.08
CA THR A 274 1.68 5.20 -5.24
C THR A 274 1.81 6.56 -5.91
N GLN A 275 0.88 6.94 -6.80
CA GLN A 275 0.81 8.25 -7.45
C GLN A 275 2.09 8.73 -8.15
N MET A 276 2.85 7.82 -8.79
CA MET A 276 4.08 8.21 -9.49
C MET A 276 3.77 8.77 -10.88
N LEU A 277 2.91 8.10 -11.66
CA LEU A 277 2.44 8.53 -12.98
C LEU A 277 0.90 8.55 -13.02
N GLU A 278 0.24 8.95 -11.92
CA GLU A 278 -1.21 8.86 -11.73
C GLU A 278 -2.00 9.42 -12.92
N SER A 279 -1.57 10.56 -13.47
CA SER A 279 -2.24 11.18 -14.62
C SER A 279 -2.26 10.27 -15.86
N MET A 280 -1.29 9.38 -15.99
CA MET A 280 -1.20 8.46 -17.12
C MET A 280 -2.11 7.24 -17.06
N ILE A 281 -2.92 7.11 -16.00
CA ILE A 281 -4.03 6.14 -15.99
C ILE A 281 -4.96 6.42 -17.17
N ASP A 282 -5.30 7.69 -17.37
CA ASP A 282 -6.24 8.14 -18.39
C ASP A 282 -5.60 8.91 -19.54
N ASP A 283 -4.43 9.52 -19.32
CA ASP A 283 -3.75 10.34 -20.32
C ASP A 283 -2.49 9.67 -20.90
N PRO A 284 -2.18 9.91 -22.19
CA PRO A 284 -0.96 9.36 -22.81
C PRO A 284 0.32 10.14 -22.40
N ARG A 285 0.21 11.20 -21.59
CA ARG A 285 1.36 12.01 -21.15
C ARG A 285 1.23 12.29 -19.65
N PRO A 286 2.36 12.32 -18.91
CA PRO A 286 2.32 12.64 -17.51
C PRO A 286 2.08 14.13 -17.29
N SER A 287 1.55 14.44 -16.12
CA SER A 287 1.54 15.79 -15.57
C SER A 287 2.97 16.27 -15.27
N ARG A 288 3.15 17.58 -15.07
CA ARG A 288 4.45 18.13 -14.63
C ARG A 288 4.78 17.73 -13.20
N SER A 289 3.77 17.57 -12.34
CA SER A 289 3.95 17.16 -10.95
C SER A 289 4.44 15.72 -10.87
N ASP A 290 3.89 14.80 -11.66
CA ASP A 290 4.30 13.38 -11.72
C ASP A 290 5.79 13.27 -12.05
N VAL A 291 6.22 13.95 -13.12
CA VAL A 291 7.63 13.94 -13.56
C VAL A 291 8.55 14.52 -12.48
N SER A 292 8.13 15.63 -11.84
CA SER A 292 8.90 16.26 -10.77
C SER A 292 9.02 15.36 -9.55
N ASP A 293 7.94 14.71 -9.15
CA ASP A 293 7.90 13.79 -8.00
C ASP A 293 8.83 12.59 -8.20
N ILE A 294 8.74 11.92 -9.36
CA ILE A 294 9.63 10.81 -9.72
C ILE A 294 11.09 11.25 -9.70
N ALA A 295 11.41 12.38 -10.35
CA ALA A 295 12.79 12.86 -10.42
C ALA A 295 13.35 13.16 -9.01
N ASN A 296 12.53 13.74 -8.11
CA ASN A 296 12.93 14.00 -6.74
C ASN A 296 13.12 12.72 -5.92
N ALA A 297 12.25 11.71 -6.06
CA ALA A 297 12.44 10.42 -5.40
C ALA A 297 13.76 9.74 -5.83
N ILE A 298 14.15 9.89 -7.10
CA ILE A 298 15.42 9.39 -7.62
C ILE A 298 16.60 10.20 -7.05
N TYR A 299 16.50 11.53 -6.98
CA TYR A 299 17.54 12.35 -6.33
C TYR A 299 17.70 12.06 -4.84
N ASP A 300 16.61 11.70 -4.15
CA ASP A 300 16.64 11.25 -2.76
C ASP A 300 17.34 9.89 -2.63
N GLY A 301 17.40 9.13 -3.72
CA GLY A 301 18.15 7.88 -3.83
C GLY A 301 17.30 6.64 -3.61
N THR A 302 16.03 6.66 -4.04
CA THR A 302 15.20 5.46 -4.10
C THR A 302 15.82 4.39 -5.00
N ASP A 303 15.71 3.11 -4.64
CA ASP A 303 16.23 2.00 -5.45
C ASP A 303 15.21 1.55 -6.50
N ALA A 304 13.92 1.74 -6.23
CA ALA A 304 12.86 1.48 -7.18
C ALA A 304 11.71 2.47 -7.08
N VAL A 305 10.97 2.56 -8.17
CA VAL A 305 9.70 3.29 -8.29
C VAL A 305 8.63 2.32 -8.77
N MET A 306 7.41 2.49 -8.26
CA MET A 306 6.33 1.54 -8.48
C MET A 306 5.12 2.18 -9.17
N LEU A 307 4.65 1.52 -10.23
CA LEU A 307 3.41 1.79 -10.94
C LEU A 307 2.30 0.88 -10.41
N LEU A 308 1.14 1.46 -10.11
CA LEU A 308 -0.03 0.80 -9.56
C LEU A 308 -1.15 0.77 -10.61
N GLY A 309 -2.15 1.64 -10.46
CA GLY A 309 -3.30 1.75 -11.36
C GLY A 309 -2.86 2.01 -12.80
N GLU A 310 -1.77 2.75 -12.97
CA GLU A 310 -1.18 3.11 -14.26
C GLU A 310 -0.91 1.88 -15.15
N THR A 311 -0.50 0.77 -14.53
CA THR A 311 -0.23 -0.48 -15.25
C THR A 311 -1.31 -1.52 -15.01
N SER A 312 -1.94 -1.57 -13.84
CA SER A 312 -2.92 -2.64 -13.56
C SER A 312 -4.26 -2.44 -14.24
N ALA A 313 -4.67 -1.19 -14.48
CA ALA A 313 -5.99 -0.84 -15.02
C ALA A 313 -5.98 0.29 -16.05
N GLY A 314 -4.90 1.07 -16.12
CA GLY A 314 -4.80 2.25 -16.99
C GLY A 314 -4.82 1.95 -18.49
N LYS A 315 -5.09 2.99 -19.27
CA LYS A 315 -5.21 2.93 -20.74
C LYS A 315 -3.87 2.72 -21.45
N TYR A 316 -2.76 3.11 -20.81
CA TYR A 316 -1.43 3.20 -21.45
C TYR A 316 -0.31 2.44 -20.70
N PRO A 317 -0.49 1.18 -20.29
CA PRO A 317 0.40 0.51 -19.33
C PRO A 317 1.85 0.39 -19.81
N VAL A 318 2.08 -0.02 -21.07
CA VAL A 318 3.44 -0.12 -21.66
C VAL A 318 4.11 1.25 -21.74
N ARG A 319 3.35 2.27 -22.15
CA ARG A 319 3.83 3.65 -22.26
C ARG A 319 4.17 4.27 -20.91
N CYS A 320 3.46 3.90 -19.83
CA CYS A 320 3.82 4.30 -18.47
C CYS A 320 5.20 3.78 -18.09
N VAL A 321 5.51 2.50 -18.38
CA VAL A 321 6.83 1.91 -18.13
C VAL A 321 7.91 2.61 -18.97
N GLU A 322 7.66 2.88 -20.26
CA GLU A 322 8.59 3.62 -21.12
C GLU A 322 8.84 5.04 -20.62
N MET A 323 7.79 5.74 -20.17
CA MET A 323 7.88 7.09 -19.63
C MET A 323 8.69 7.10 -18.33
N MET A 324 8.39 6.18 -17.40
CA MET A 324 9.16 6.00 -16.17
C MET A 324 10.64 5.79 -16.47
N ARG A 325 10.95 4.89 -17.42
CA ARG A 325 12.32 4.64 -17.87
C ARG A 325 13.00 5.90 -18.42
N LYS A 326 12.30 6.70 -19.24
CA LYS A 326 12.84 7.96 -19.78
C LYS A 326 13.16 8.96 -18.66
N ILE A 327 12.25 9.11 -17.69
CA ILE A 327 12.45 10.01 -16.54
C ILE A 327 13.66 9.56 -15.72
N ILE A 328 13.76 8.25 -15.43
CA ILE A 328 14.89 7.70 -14.68
C ILE A 328 16.21 7.97 -15.41
N GLN A 329 16.32 7.56 -16.68
CA GLN A 329 17.54 7.74 -17.47
C GLN A 329 17.95 9.20 -17.55
N LYS A 330 16.99 10.11 -17.75
CA LYS A 330 17.27 11.54 -17.80
C LYS A 330 17.78 12.06 -16.45
N THR A 331 17.10 11.71 -15.36
CA THR A 331 17.43 12.16 -14.01
C THR A 331 18.82 11.67 -13.58
N GLU A 332 19.11 10.38 -13.76
CA GLU A 332 20.40 9.77 -13.40
C GLU A 332 21.57 10.30 -14.25
N SER A 333 21.31 10.77 -15.47
CA SER A 333 22.34 11.37 -16.33
C SER A 333 22.82 12.74 -15.87
N THR A 334 22.03 13.44 -15.02
CA THR A 334 22.29 14.82 -14.63
C THR A 334 23.56 14.97 -13.77
N PRO A 335 24.28 16.11 -13.84
CA PRO A 335 25.38 16.40 -12.94
C PRO A 335 24.96 16.41 -11.46
N ARG A 336 23.73 16.84 -11.17
CA ARG A 336 23.16 16.88 -9.82
C ARG A 336 23.08 15.48 -9.22
N TYR A 337 22.47 14.53 -9.94
CA TYR A 337 22.39 13.13 -9.49
C TYR A 337 23.78 12.56 -9.23
N LYS A 338 24.70 12.73 -10.20
CA LYS A 338 26.09 12.25 -10.06
C LYS A 338 26.77 12.86 -8.84
N LYS A 339 26.54 14.13 -8.51
CA LYS A 339 27.10 14.77 -7.31
C LYS A 339 26.55 14.17 -6.01
N LEU A 340 25.23 13.97 -5.94
CA LEU A 340 24.56 13.42 -4.75
C LEU A 340 24.99 11.98 -4.45
N HIS A 341 25.17 11.15 -5.48
CA HIS A 341 25.47 9.73 -5.30
C HIS A 341 26.94 9.33 -5.49
N LYS A 342 27.84 10.26 -5.83
CA LYS A 342 29.31 10.02 -5.89
C LYS A 342 29.96 9.75 -4.53
N ILE A 343 29.27 10.04 -3.41
CA ILE A 343 29.84 9.95 -2.06
C ILE A 343 29.78 8.51 -1.48
N SER A 344 28.98 7.60 -2.04
CA SER A 344 28.89 6.21 -1.55
C SER A 344 29.95 5.24 -2.08
N ALA A 345 30.86 5.67 -2.96
CA ALA A 345 31.91 4.81 -3.54
C ALA A 345 33.31 5.01 -2.93
N ARG A 346 33.41 5.75 -1.82
CA ARG A 346 34.66 5.92 -1.04
C ARG A 346 34.45 5.38 0.37
N LEU A 347 34.37 4.06 0.51
CA LEU A 347 34.69 3.30 1.72
C LEU A 347 35.03 1.86 1.31
#